data_AF-A0A7R8WWT6-F1
#
_entry.id   AF-A0A7R8WWT6-F1
#
_cell.length_a   1.000
_cell.length_b   1.000
_cell.length_c   1.000
_cell.angle_alpha   90.00
_cell.angle_beta   90.00
_cell.angle_gamma   90.00
#
_symmetry.space_group_name_H-M   'P 1'
#
loop_
_entity.id
_entity.type
_entity.pdbx_description
1 polymer ?
#
loop_
_entity_poly.entity_id
_entity_poly.type
_entity_poly.pdbx_seq_one_letter_code
_entity_poly.pdbx_strand_id
1 'polypeptide(L)'
;MGVRQLVDGPIDLVLSGVNAGQNIGDYINYSGTVAGAMEGTLLGIRSIALSQAFSFEAHRKVPWETVSALAPGVLKSVIGLDLPKDTLININFPNCPPDEVVGNVVATQGKFDHGLGIGERADGRGLPYYWLEFIGEPPAHQP
;
A
#
# COMPACT_ATOMS: atom_id res chain seq x y z
N MET A 1 15.12 -10.53 9.29
CA MET A 1 15.46 -11.92 8.93
C MET A 1 16.14 -11.99 7.57
N GLY A 2 15.45 -11.69 6.46
CA GLY A 2 16.01 -11.76 5.10
C GLY A 2 17.41 -11.14 4.95
N VAL A 3 17.52 -9.85 5.26
CA VAL A 3 18.78 -9.07 5.17
C VAL A 3 19.93 -9.59 6.02
N ARG A 4 19.64 -10.27 7.14
CA ARG A 4 20.65 -10.59 8.16
C ARG A 4 21.01 -12.07 8.23
N GLN A 5 20.20 -12.95 7.65
CA GLN A 5 20.29 -14.39 7.90
C GLN A 5 19.99 -15.26 6.67
N LEU A 6 19.19 -14.80 5.70
CA LEU A 6 18.73 -15.66 4.59
C LEU A 6 19.44 -15.39 3.26
N VAL A 7 19.89 -14.16 3.04
CA VAL A 7 20.56 -13.78 1.81
C VAL A 7 22.05 -13.65 2.08
N ASP A 8 22.83 -14.40 1.31
CA ASP A 8 24.28 -14.23 1.26
C ASP A 8 24.63 -13.05 0.35
N GLY A 9 25.37 -12.08 0.88
CA GLY A 9 25.84 -10.91 0.13
C GLY A 9 24.94 -9.68 0.23
N PRO A 10 25.28 -8.61 -0.52
CA PRO A 10 24.55 -7.35 -0.45
C PRO A 10 23.15 -7.46 -1.05
N ILE A 11 22.22 -6.69 -0.49
CA ILE A 11 20.86 -6.52 -1.03
C ILE A 11 20.75 -5.10 -1.54
N ASP A 12 20.51 -4.95 -2.84
CA ASP A 12 20.42 -3.65 -3.50
C ASP A 12 19.00 -3.05 -3.45
N LEU A 13 17.98 -3.90 -3.25
CA LEU A 13 16.57 -3.52 -3.32
C LEU A 13 15.70 -4.39 -2.42
N VAL A 14 14.79 -3.76 -1.68
CA VAL A 14 13.68 -4.42 -0.98
C VAL A 14 12.37 -4.07 -1.69
N LEU A 15 11.63 -5.09 -2.10
CA LEU A 15 10.26 -4.96 -2.58
C LEU A 15 9.30 -5.55 -1.56
N SER A 16 8.31 -4.78 -1.14
CA SER A 16 7.26 -5.21 -0.22
C SER A 16 5.90 -5.15 -0.93
N GLY A 17 5.24 -6.28 -1.09
CA GLY A 17 3.99 -6.40 -1.83
C GLY A 17 3.92 -7.64 -2.73
N VAL A 18 3.01 -7.71 -3.71
CA VAL A 18 1.98 -6.70 -4.01
C VAL A 18 0.79 -6.86 -3.06
N ASN A 19 0.38 -5.80 -2.38
CA ASN A 19 -0.78 -5.83 -1.50
C ASN A 19 -2.09 -5.98 -2.29
N ALA A 20 -3.01 -6.81 -1.78
CA ALA A 20 -4.40 -6.83 -2.22
C ALA A 20 -5.15 -5.67 -1.56
N GLY A 21 -5.20 -4.53 -2.24
CA GLY A 21 -5.77 -3.28 -1.73
C GLY A 21 -4.76 -2.15 -1.71
N GLN A 22 -5.26 -0.93 -1.82
CA GLN A 22 -4.44 0.28 -1.86
C GLN A 22 -3.89 0.67 -0.48
N ASN A 23 -2.67 1.19 -0.45
CA ASN A 23 -2.06 1.82 0.72
C ASN A 23 -1.90 3.32 0.42
N ILE A 24 -2.95 4.08 0.68
CA ILE A 24 -3.04 5.51 0.34
C ILE A 24 -3.44 6.34 1.57
N GLY A 25 -3.06 7.61 1.52
CA GLY A 25 -3.33 8.57 2.58
C GLY A 25 -2.89 8.08 3.96
N ASP A 26 -3.72 8.31 4.98
CA ASP A 26 -3.36 7.98 6.35
C ASP A 26 -3.24 6.46 6.61
N TYR A 27 -3.84 5.62 5.76
CA TYR A 27 -3.73 4.16 5.88
C TYR A 27 -2.30 3.64 5.69
N ILE A 28 -1.42 4.46 5.10
CA ILE A 28 0.02 4.17 5.01
C ILE A 28 0.62 3.89 6.40
N ASN A 29 0.17 4.60 7.44
CA ASN A 29 0.70 4.45 8.80
C ASN A 29 0.38 3.09 9.45
N TYR A 30 -0.67 2.41 8.98
CA TYR A 30 -1.12 1.12 9.52
C TYR A 30 -0.74 -0.05 8.59
N SER A 31 -0.05 0.24 7.48
CA SER A 31 0.21 -0.75 6.44
C SER A 31 1.41 -1.62 6.76
N GLY A 32 1.19 -2.92 6.89
CA GLY A 32 2.28 -3.90 6.93
C GLY A 32 3.11 -3.95 5.64
N THR A 33 2.51 -3.64 4.49
CA THR A 33 3.24 -3.59 3.21
C THR A 33 4.21 -2.43 3.18
N VAL A 34 3.74 -1.23 3.58
CA VAL A 34 4.63 -0.07 3.67
C VAL A 34 5.67 -0.27 4.77
N ALA A 35 5.30 -0.85 5.91
CA ALA A 35 6.24 -1.17 6.99
C ALA A 35 7.40 -2.06 6.52
N GLY A 36 7.15 -3.05 5.64
CA GLY A 36 8.22 -3.85 5.05
C GLY A 36 9.23 -3.03 4.23
N ALA A 37 8.76 -2.03 3.49
CA ALA A 37 9.64 -1.11 2.77
C ALA A 37 10.33 -0.11 3.72
N MET A 38 9.64 0.37 4.76
CA MET A 38 10.22 1.24 5.80
C MET A 38 11.43 0.56 6.47
N GLU A 39 11.29 -0.71 6.87
CA GLU A 39 12.39 -1.47 7.49
C GLU A 39 13.60 -1.60 6.56
N GLY A 40 13.38 -1.84 5.25
CA GLY A 40 14.46 -1.84 4.27
C GLY A 40 15.16 -0.49 4.16
N THR A 41 14.39 0.60 4.13
CA THR A 41 14.92 1.98 4.10
C THR A 41 15.72 2.32 5.36
N LEU A 42 15.23 1.93 6.55
CA LEU A 42 15.96 2.11 7.81
C LEU A 42 17.29 1.36 7.86
N LEU A 43 17.40 0.26 7.12
CA LEU A 43 18.65 -0.49 6.94
C LEU A 43 19.58 0.12 5.88
N GLY A 44 19.19 1.26 5.28
CA GLY A 44 19.96 1.94 4.24
C GLY A 44 19.80 1.31 2.85
N ILE A 45 18.79 0.46 2.64
CA ILE A 45 18.54 -0.23 1.37
C ILE A 45 17.41 0.48 0.62
N ARG A 46 17.55 0.65 -0.70
CA ARG A 46 16.48 1.17 -1.55
C ARG A 46 15.24 0.29 -1.39
N SER A 47 14.10 0.89 -1.07
CA SER A 47 12.90 0.11 -0.74
C SER A 47 11.63 0.66 -1.38
N ILE A 48 10.80 -0.25 -1.87
CA ILE A 48 9.58 0.07 -2.63
C ILE A 48 8.43 -0.79 -2.12
N ALA A 49 7.31 -0.15 -1.78
CA ALA A 49 6.04 -0.81 -1.48
C ALA A 49 5.15 -0.81 -2.72
N LEU A 50 4.49 -1.94 -3.01
CA LEU A 50 3.57 -2.09 -4.16
C LEU A 50 2.19 -2.56 -3.70
N SER A 51 1.14 -1.94 -4.23
CA SER A 51 -0.25 -2.20 -3.85
C SER A 51 -1.19 -2.16 -5.06
N GLN A 52 -2.09 -3.12 -5.19
CA GLN A 52 -3.08 -3.18 -6.29
C GLN A 52 -4.46 -2.83 -5.74
N ALA A 53 -5.06 -1.74 -6.24
CA ALA A 53 -6.44 -1.39 -5.91
C ALA A 53 -7.41 -2.43 -6.50
N PHE A 54 -8.52 -2.66 -5.80
CA PHE A 54 -9.63 -3.51 -6.25
C PHE A 54 -10.95 -2.96 -5.69
N SER A 55 -12.09 -3.42 -6.24
CA SER A 55 -13.42 -3.06 -5.75
C SER A 55 -13.99 -4.10 -4.79
N PHE A 56 -14.58 -3.64 -3.69
CA PHE A 56 -15.30 -4.51 -2.75
C PHE A 56 -16.61 -5.05 -3.32
N GLU A 57 -17.19 -4.41 -4.34
CA GLU A 57 -18.44 -4.83 -4.98
C GLU A 57 -18.25 -6.06 -5.88
N ALA A 58 -17.07 -6.21 -6.50
CA ALA A 58 -16.77 -7.27 -7.45
C ALA A 58 -16.20 -8.54 -6.77
N HIS A 59 -16.81 -9.00 -5.68
CA HIS A 59 -16.35 -10.15 -4.88
C HIS A 59 -14.87 -10.07 -4.46
N ARG A 60 -14.31 -8.87 -4.35
CA ARG A 60 -12.89 -8.63 -4.07
C ARG A 60 -11.94 -9.28 -5.09
N LYS A 61 -12.35 -9.40 -6.35
CA LYS A 61 -11.43 -9.82 -7.42
C LYS A 61 -10.38 -8.74 -7.62
N VAL A 62 -9.13 -9.10 -7.37
CA VAL A 62 -7.98 -8.20 -7.55
C VAL A 62 -7.46 -8.33 -8.99
N PRO A 63 -7.31 -7.23 -9.75
CA PRO A 63 -6.79 -7.27 -11.11
C PRO A 63 -5.26 -7.37 -11.10
N TRP A 64 -4.73 -8.56 -10.79
CA TRP A 64 -3.29 -8.80 -10.73
C TRP A 64 -2.59 -8.59 -12.08
N GLU A 65 -3.32 -8.68 -13.18
CA GLU A 65 -2.85 -8.38 -14.53
C GLU A 65 -2.30 -6.95 -14.65
N THR A 66 -2.91 -5.98 -13.96
CA THR A 66 -2.53 -4.56 -14.04
C THR A 66 -1.16 -4.32 -13.44
N VAL A 67 -0.95 -4.73 -12.18
CA VAL A 67 0.37 -4.64 -11.55
C VAL A 67 1.40 -5.51 -12.26
N SER A 68 1.04 -6.72 -12.73
CA SER A 68 1.99 -7.61 -13.39
C SER A 68 2.50 -7.03 -14.72
N ALA A 69 1.62 -6.38 -15.48
CA ALA A 69 1.98 -5.74 -16.75
C ALA A 69 2.80 -4.45 -16.56
N LEU A 70 2.46 -3.64 -15.56
CA LEU A 70 2.98 -2.28 -15.42
C LEU A 70 4.18 -2.16 -14.45
N ALA A 71 4.24 -2.98 -13.41
CA ALA A 71 5.26 -2.86 -12.36
C ALA A 71 6.70 -2.93 -12.89
N PRO A 72 7.09 -3.83 -13.82
CA PRO A 72 8.47 -3.88 -14.31
C PRO A 72 8.93 -2.56 -14.93
N GLY A 73 8.07 -1.91 -15.72
CA GLY A 73 8.36 -0.62 -16.33
C GLY A 73 8.51 0.50 -15.30
N VAL A 74 7.55 0.59 -14.37
CA VAL A 74 7.57 1.59 -13.30
C VAL A 74 8.79 1.40 -12.39
N LEU A 75 9.08 0.16 -11.96
CA LEU A 75 10.24 -0.17 -11.12
C LEU A 75 11.55 0.25 -11.78
N LYS A 76 11.72 -0.04 -13.08
CA LYS A 76 12.90 0.38 -13.84
C LYS A 76 13.08 1.90 -13.83
N SER A 77 12.00 2.66 -13.95
CA SER A 77 12.05 4.12 -13.89
C SER A 77 12.40 4.65 -12.49
N VAL A 78 11.87 4.04 -11.43
CA VAL A 78 12.03 4.58 -10.07
C VAL A 78 13.30 4.11 -9.35
N ILE A 79 13.85 2.94 -9.69
CA ILE A 79 15.10 2.44 -9.09
C ILE A 79 16.28 3.35 -9.44
N GLY A 80 16.28 3.95 -10.63
CA GLY A 80 17.34 4.87 -11.08
C GLY A 80 17.23 6.29 -10.54
N LEU A 81 16.21 6.62 -9.74
CA LEU A 81 16.03 7.96 -9.21
C LEU A 81 17.01 8.24 -8.07
N ASP A 82 17.71 9.37 -8.18
CA ASP A 82 18.42 9.96 -7.06
C ASP A 82 17.39 10.53 -6.08
N LEU A 83 17.27 9.88 -4.91
CA LEU A 83 16.34 10.29 -3.86
C LEU A 83 17.15 10.66 -2.63
N PRO A 84 16.66 11.60 -1.81
CA PRO A 84 17.24 11.85 -0.50
C PRO A 84 17.38 10.56 0.31
N LYS A 85 18.41 10.51 1.15
CA LYS A 85 18.59 9.41 2.10
C LYS A 85 17.31 9.21 2.92
N ASP A 86 17.06 7.96 3.31
CA ASP A 86 15.93 7.57 4.16
C ASP A 86 14.56 7.83 3.50
N THR A 87 14.52 7.81 2.16
CA THR A 87 13.28 7.87 1.35
C THR A 87 12.88 6.46 0.88
N LEU A 88 11.60 6.12 1.03
CA LEU A 88 10.97 4.95 0.41
C LEU A 88 9.98 5.39 -0.66
N ILE A 89 9.66 4.49 -1.60
CA ILE A 89 8.66 4.73 -2.65
C ILE A 89 7.44 3.85 -2.38
N ASN A 90 6.25 4.44 -2.35
CA ASN A 90 4.98 3.73 -2.23
C ASN A 90 4.20 3.84 -3.55
N ILE A 91 3.92 2.71 -4.20
CA ILE A 91 3.28 2.65 -5.52
C ILE A 91 1.93 1.96 -5.40
N ASN A 92 0.89 2.62 -5.93
CA ASN A 92 -0.46 2.07 -6.03
C ASN A 92 -0.87 1.94 -7.50
N PHE A 93 -1.38 0.77 -7.88
CA PHE A 93 -1.91 0.48 -9.21
C PHE A 93 -3.44 0.60 -9.19
N PRO A 94 -4.05 1.22 -10.21
CA PRO A 94 -5.50 1.43 -10.25
C PRO A 94 -6.27 0.13 -10.52
N ASN A 95 -7.56 0.13 -10.16
CA ASN A 95 -8.48 -0.99 -10.42
C ASN A 95 -9.07 -0.88 -11.84
N CYS A 96 -8.23 -0.99 -12.86
CA CYS A 96 -8.64 -1.06 -14.26
C CYS A 96 -7.65 -1.93 -15.06
N PRO A 97 -8.02 -2.44 -16.24
CA PRO A 97 -7.11 -3.15 -17.13
C PRO A 97 -5.83 -2.36 -17.46
N PRO A 98 -4.69 -3.05 -17.74
CA PRO A 98 -3.42 -2.37 -18.00
C PRO A 98 -3.45 -1.33 -19.12
N ASP A 99 -4.25 -1.57 -20.16
CA ASP A 99 -4.40 -0.69 -21.33
C ASP A 99 -5.25 0.55 -21.07
N GLU A 100 -6.00 0.57 -19.96
CA GLU A 100 -6.76 1.75 -19.51
C GLU A 100 -5.96 2.67 -18.58
N VAL A 101 -4.74 2.27 -18.17
CA VAL A 101 -3.89 3.10 -17.30
C VAL A 101 -3.28 4.24 -18.11
N VAL A 102 -3.72 5.47 -17.82
CA VAL A 102 -3.36 6.68 -18.58
C VAL A 102 -1.94 7.19 -18.35
N GLY A 103 -1.25 6.72 -17.31
CA GLY A 103 0.13 7.10 -17.03
C GLY A 103 0.50 7.07 -15.55
N ASN A 104 1.71 7.54 -15.26
CA ASN A 104 2.27 7.62 -13.91
C ASN A 104 2.25 9.06 -13.41
N VAL A 105 1.92 9.26 -12.13
CA VAL A 105 1.94 10.57 -11.48
C VAL A 105 2.70 10.47 -10.16
N VAL A 106 3.58 11.42 -9.89
CA VAL A 106 4.15 11.63 -8.55
C VAL A 106 3.11 12.36 -7.72
N ALA A 107 2.65 11.74 -6.64
CA ALA A 107 1.59 12.27 -5.79
C ALA A 107 2.13 12.61 -4.40
N THR A 108 1.42 13.51 -3.71
CA THR A 108 1.57 13.70 -2.26
C THR A 108 0.67 12.74 -1.51
N GLN A 109 1.03 12.42 -0.27
CA GLN A 109 0.17 11.63 0.60
C GLN A 109 -1.13 12.41 0.88
N GLY A 110 -2.26 11.83 0.46
CA GLY A 110 -3.58 12.36 0.78
C GLY A 110 -3.90 12.29 2.27
N LYS A 111 -4.94 13.00 2.70
CA LYS A 111 -5.47 12.96 4.06
C LYS A 111 -6.93 12.55 4.00
N PHE A 112 -7.34 11.61 4.86
CA PHE A 112 -8.75 11.22 4.98
C PHE A 112 -9.36 11.84 6.23
N ASP A 113 -10.66 12.11 6.18
CA ASP A 113 -11.42 12.29 7.41
C ASP A 113 -11.49 10.93 8.09
N HIS A 114 -10.84 10.82 9.24
CA HIS A 114 -10.69 9.58 9.99
C HIS A 114 -12.03 9.23 10.67
N GLY A 115 -12.95 8.63 9.91
CA GLY A 115 -14.19 8.09 10.46
C GLY A 115 -13.91 6.82 11.25
N LEU A 116 -13.42 6.97 12.47
CA LEU A 116 -13.26 5.86 13.40
C LEU A 116 -14.59 5.61 14.11
N GLY A 117 -15.18 4.45 13.86
CA GLY A 117 -16.43 4.00 14.46
C GLY A 117 -16.20 2.90 15.50
N ILE A 118 -17.16 2.77 16.40
CA ILE A 118 -17.26 1.64 17.32
C ILE A 118 -18.64 0.99 17.12
N GLY A 119 -18.64 -0.24 16.62
CA GLY A 119 -19.84 -1.06 16.46
C GLY A 119 -20.05 -1.94 17.68
N GLU A 120 -20.94 -1.55 18.60
CA GLU A 120 -21.32 -2.39 19.75
C GLU A 120 -22.22 -3.55 19.32
N ARG A 121 -21.95 -4.74 19.86
CA ARG A 121 -22.70 -5.98 19.63
C ARG A 121 -22.77 -6.80 20.90
N ALA A 122 -23.61 -7.84 20.89
CA ALA A 122 -23.66 -8.85 21.94
C ALA A 122 -23.40 -10.24 21.35
N ASP A 123 -22.66 -11.08 22.08
CA ASP A 123 -22.42 -12.48 21.68
C ASP A 123 -23.69 -13.33 21.89
N GLY A 124 -23.63 -14.62 21.53
CA GLY A 124 -24.77 -15.54 21.68
C GLY A 124 -25.23 -15.77 23.12
N ARG A 125 -24.48 -15.29 24.13
CA ARG A 125 -24.81 -15.34 25.56
C ARG A 125 -25.26 -13.98 26.09
N GLY A 126 -25.31 -12.95 25.24
CA GLY A 126 -25.66 -11.59 25.62
C GLY A 126 -24.49 -10.78 26.19
N LEU A 127 -23.24 -11.25 26.10
CA LEU A 127 -22.08 -10.48 26.58
C LEU A 127 -21.67 -9.44 25.53
N PRO A 128 -21.46 -8.16 25.93
CA PRO A 128 -21.13 -7.10 25.00
C PRO A 128 -19.70 -7.26 24.43
N TYR A 129 -19.55 -6.90 23.17
CA TYR A 129 -18.26 -6.75 22.49
C TYR A 129 -18.34 -5.63 21.45
N TYR A 130 -17.18 -5.12 21.04
CA TYR A 130 -17.08 -3.95 20.17
C TYR A 130 -16.20 -4.26 18.96
N TRP A 131 -16.67 -3.89 17.77
CA TRP A 131 -15.84 -3.83 16.57
C TRP A 131 -15.27 -2.43 16.39
N LEU A 132 -13.97 -2.35 16.11
CA LEU A 132 -13.38 -1.15 15.57
C LEU A 132 -13.73 -1.07 14.09
N GLU A 133 -14.35 0.04 13.67
CA GLU A 133 -14.82 0.23 12.32
C GLU A 133 -14.09 1.42 11.68
N PHE A 134 -13.69 1.25 10.42
CA PHE A 134 -13.16 2.34 9.60
C PHE A 134 -14.27 2.76 8.63
N ILE A 135 -15.02 3.79 9.02
CA ILE A 135 -16.11 4.39 8.26
C ILE A 135 -15.49 5.46 7.39
N GLY A 136 -15.04 5.10 6.18
CA GLY A 136 -14.56 6.10 5.24
C GLY A 136 -15.74 6.93 4.73
N GLU A 137 -15.84 8.19 5.14
CA GLU A 137 -16.53 9.17 4.30
C GLU A 137 -15.53 9.63 3.22
N PRO A 138 -15.94 9.70 1.94
CA PRO A 138 -15.12 10.38 0.94
C PRO A 138 -14.90 11.82 1.42
N PRO A 139 -13.68 12.39 1.26
CA PRO A 139 -13.38 13.71 1.79
C PRO A 139 -14.41 14.74 1.31
N ALA A 140 -15.01 15.45 2.25
CA ALA A 140 -15.91 16.56 1.98
C ALA A 140 -15.09 17.72 1.42
N HIS A 141 -14.83 17.69 0.12
CA HIS A 141 -14.03 18.67 -0.65
C HIS A 141 -12.52 18.66 -0.37
N GLN A 142 -11.75 18.59 -1.45
CA GLN A 142 -10.41 19.19 -1.54
C GLN A 142 -10.37 20.02 -2.84
N PRO A 143 -9.61 21.14 -2.84
CA PRO A 143 -9.73 22.25 -3.79
C PRO A 143 -9.47 21.92 -5.26
#